data_AF-A0A2V1B2J9-F1
#
_entry.id   AF-A0A2V1B2J9-F1
#
_cell.length_a   1.000
_cell.length_b   1.000
_cell.length_c   1.000
_cell.angle_alpha   90.00
_cell.angle_beta   90.00
_cell.angle_gamma   90.00
#
_symmetry.space_group_name_H-M   'P 1'
#
loop_
_entity.id
_entity.type
_entity.pdbx_description
1 polymer ?
#
loop_
_entity_poly.entity_id
_entity_poly.type
_entity_poly.pdbx_seq_one_letter_code
_entity_poly.pdbx_strand_id
1 'polypeptide(L)'
;MAAKPQEHARFTVASGCLCYGSLHTMFHGASQPTQPFNPPPVQTPHQIGGTVMVQTYIHNISAQNGTWIAYQLIDLERGGVVSAWFACHADVDPEVEIDKILRVSGSPYEMDSGSKWNNERTSREGVLVINRYDWIIQCGKEEEERFEEVPDELEDSQFRDVGLYNSLGIVDYGHAEKQIAEWKGKTANERVQPEHGAWFYIPNGEYMFARFGFDDAHRAARSFLFFTTNTYFGQTTFRGLSKSLRLKETPEESFERKLREGYKYEGFDMLNKMVDSTMEMQQIYPPRSDIFEGRPVESECLGPYDKNLHILKEADFEAIRVAAETLEIPGPLKRPVFDLLNEMILSYLEQFVIPASSEDSTFAAAATLCPKPGTTKDETYHRNWVKTYVVEPYKDPIPGFDFDAVGSRIKDFMKPRCGNGSLVNNNGFSIGIASIVRYLVAELLKDASPVSRDNNRKITPSDIRLGTHFDKEFRSMFRLCRLYWYGYSKP
;
A
#
# COMPACT_ATOMS: atom_id res chain seq x y z
N MET A 1 -31.42 27.88 -9.75
CA MET A 1 -30.68 27.07 -10.74
C MET A 1 -29.67 26.24 -9.97
N ALA A 2 -29.57 24.94 -10.20
CA ALA A 2 -28.51 24.13 -9.60
C ALA A 2 -27.15 24.63 -10.13
N ALA A 3 -26.14 24.71 -9.26
CA ALA A 3 -24.78 25.00 -9.70
C ALA A 3 -24.31 23.90 -10.66
N LYS A 4 -23.55 24.26 -11.69
CA LYS A 4 -23.00 23.32 -12.68
C LYS A 4 -21.50 23.58 -12.85
N PRO A 5 -20.72 22.58 -13.29
CA PRO A 5 -19.34 22.78 -13.67
C PRO A 5 -19.18 23.91 -14.70
N GLN A 6 -18.24 24.81 -14.46
CA GLN A 6 -17.89 25.87 -15.39
C GLN A 6 -17.01 25.30 -16.50
N GLU A 7 -17.49 25.38 -17.73
CA GLU A 7 -16.71 25.02 -18.92
C GLU A 7 -15.51 25.96 -19.07
N HIS A 8 -14.33 25.41 -19.35
CA HIS A 8 -13.11 26.19 -19.57
C HIS A 8 -12.79 26.35 -21.07
N ALA A 9 -12.82 25.25 -21.82
CA ALA A 9 -12.53 25.24 -23.25
C ALA A 9 -13.35 24.16 -23.96
N ARG A 10 -13.47 24.28 -25.28
CA ARG A 10 -14.12 23.29 -26.15
C ARG A 10 -13.22 22.98 -27.33
N PHE A 11 -13.19 21.72 -27.75
CA PHE A 11 -12.46 21.26 -28.92
C PHE A 11 -13.19 20.13 -29.63
N THR A 12 -12.82 19.84 -30.88
CA THR A 12 -13.49 18.86 -31.73
C THR A 12 -12.60 17.66 -32.02
N VAL A 13 -13.12 16.46 -31.78
CA VAL A 13 -12.54 15.19 -32.22
C VAL A 13 -13.30 14.72 -33.46
N ALA A 14 -12.61 14.68 -34.60
CA ALA A 14 -13.19 14.32 -35.90
C ALA A 14 -12.67 12.97 -36.40
N SER A 15 -11.44 12.61 -36.03
CA SER A 15 -10.73 11.42 -36.49
C SER A 15 -11.14 10.12 -35.79
N GLY A 16 -11.90 10.20 -34.71
CA GLY A 16 -12.23 9.05 -33.85
C GLY A 16 -11.10 8.64 -32.93
N CYS A 17 -10.07 9.48 -32.78
CA CYS A 17 -8.87 9.17 -32.01
C CYS A 17 -8.25 10.44 -31.41
N LEU A 18 -7.68 10.31 -30.21
CA LEU A 18 -6.92 11.34 -29.52
C LEU A 18 -5.45 10.92 -29.41
N CYS A 19 -4.53 11.80 -29.76
CA CYS A 19 -3.14 11.75 -29.31
C CYS A 19 -3.02 12.48 -27.97
N TYR A 20 -2.21 11.97 -27.04
CA TYR A 20 -2.11 12.53 -25.69
C TYR A 20 -0.69 12.48 -25.10
N GLY A 21 -0.37 13.44 -24.24
CA GLY A 21 0.89 13.52 -23.50
C GLY A 21 1.69 14.80 -23.78
N SER A 22 2.99 14.72 -23.55
CA SER A 22 3.98 15.72 -23.98
C SER A 22 4.05 15.83 -25.52
N LEU A 23 4.77 16.84 -26.03
CA LEU A 23 4.90 17.04 -27.47
C LEU A 23 5.49 15.82 -28.21
N HIS A 24 6.54 15.20 -27.66
CA HIS A 24 7.17 14.02 -28.26
C HIS A 24 6.26 12.79 -28.23
N THR A 25 5.52 12.56 -27.14
CA THR A 25 4.61 11.41 -27.03
C THR A 25 3.41 11.55 -27.95
N MET A 26 2.84 12.76 -28.09
CA MET A 26 1.78 13.03 -29.06
C MET A 26 2.27 12.84 -30.50
N PHE A 27 3.51 13.24 -30.81
CA PHE A 27 4.10 13.02 -32.13
C PHE A 27 4.25 11.53 -32.42
N HIS A 28 4.80 10.77 -31.46
CA HIS A 28 4.87 9.31 -31.54
C HIS A 28 3.49 8.70 -31.76
N GLY A 29 2.48 9.09 -30.96
CA GLY A 29 1.12 8.60 -31.10
C GLY A 29 0.50 8.90 -32.46
N ALA A 30 0.74 10.08 -33.03
CA ALA A 30 0.27 10.46 -34.36
C ALA A 30 0.91 9.61 -35.48
N SER A 31 2.12 9.08 -35.26
CA SER A 31 2.84 8.24 -36.23
C SER A 31 2.40 6.76 -36.20
N GLN A 32 1.59 6.37 -35.24
CA GLN A 32 1.22 4.97 -34.99
C GLN A 32 -0.25 4.70 -35.35
N PRO A 33 -0.63 3.44 -35.65
CA PRO A 33 -2.03 3.08 -35.83
C PRO A 33 -2.88 3.43 -34.61
N THR A 34 -4.14 3.81 -34.83
CA THR A 34 -5.09 4.12 -33.77
C THR A 34 -5.35 2.91 -32.88
N GLN A 35 -5.23 3.07 -31.56
CA GLN A 35 -5.42 2.00 -30.59
C GLN A 35 -6.85 1.98 -30.03
N PRO A 36 -7.55 0.83 -30.00
CA PRO A 36 -8.83 0.72 -29.30
C PRO A 36 -8.63 0.75 -27.78
N PHE A 37 -9.73 0.66 -27.01
CA PHE A 37 -9.59 0.24 -25.62
C PHE A 37 -8.91 -1.12 -25.59
N ASN A 38 -7.76 -1.19 -24.94
CA ASN A 38 -7.00 -2.43 -24.86
C ASN A 38 -6.84 -2.80 -23.38
N PRO A 39 -7.90 -3.30 -22.71
CA PRO A 39 -7.76 -3.93 -21.42
C PRO A 39 -7.34 -5.38 -21.72
N PRO A 40 -6.12 -5.76 -21.39
CA PRO A 40 -5.68 -7.13 -21.62
C PRO A 40 -6.37 -8.06 -20.60
N PRO A 41 -6.36 -9.39 -20.78
CA PRO A 41 -5.84 -10.17 -19.68
C PRO A 41 -4.36 -9.75 -19.57
N VAL A 42 -4.06 -8.82 -18.65
CA VAL A 42 -2.69 -8.55 -18.18
C VAL A 42 -1.72 -7.87 -19.18
N GLN A 43 -1.66 -6.54 -19.18
CA GLN A 43 -0.45 -5.79 -19.53
C GLN A 43 0.21 -5.83 -18.17
N THR A 44 0.90 -6.92 -17.90
CA THR A 44 1.60 -7.04 -16.63
C THR A 44 2.51 -5.83 -16.58
N PRO A 45 2.38 -4.96 -15.58
CA PRO A 45 3.39 -3.95 -15.37
C PRO A 45 4.74 -4.66 -15.39
N HIS A 46 5.70 -4.15 -16.13
CA HIS A 46 7.04 -4.75 -16.18
C HIS A 46 8.05 -3.81 -15.55
N GLN A 47 9.08 -4.40 -14.97
CA GLN A 47 10.11 -3.68 -14.25
C GLN A 47 11.13 -3.13 -15.24
N ILE A 48 11.36 -1.82 -15.20
CA ILE A 48 12.38 -1.16 -16.04
C ILE A 48 13.63 -0.77 -15.24
N GLY A 49 13.59 -0.87 -13.91
CA GLY A 49 14.74 -0.68 -13.03
C GLY A 49 14.32 -0.44 -11.58
N GLY A 50 15.13 -0.90 -10.61
CA GLY A 50 14.82 -0.73 -9.18
C GLY A 50 13.40 -1.22 -8.85
N THR A 51 12.59 -0.41 -8.18
CA THR A 51 11.17 -0.70 -7.88
C THR A 51 10.19 -0.11 -8.91
N VAL A 52 10.69 0.34 -10.06
CA VAL A 52 9.90 1.05 -11.09
C VAL A 52 9.23 0.06 -12.02
N MET A 53 7.90 0.08 -12.00
CA MET A 53 7.01 -0.73 -12.84
C MET A 53 6.27 0.17 -13.83
N VAL A 54 6.14 -0.26 -15.09
CA VAL A 54 5.48 0.51 -16.16
C VAL A 54 4.54 -0.33 -17.02
N GLN A 55 3.56 0.35 -17.61
CA GLN A 55 2.67 -0.15 -18.66
C GLN A 55 2.97 0.58 -19.97
N THR A 56 3.00 -0.16 -21.08
CA THR A 56 3.39 0.36 -22.39
C THR A 56 2.19 0.92 -23.15
N TYR A 57 2.34 2.12 -23.74
CA TYR A 57 1.29 2.88 -24.40
C TYR A 57 1.80 3.61 -25.64
N ILE A 58 1.02 3.54 -26.71
CA ILE A 58 1.36 4.17 -27.98
C ILE A 58 1.02 5.68 -28.00
N HIS A 59 0.43 6.23 -26.93
CA HIS A 59 0.08 7.65 -26.81
C HIS A 59 -0.96 8.15 -27.83
N ASN A 60 -1.73 7.23 -28.40
CA ASN A 60 -2.99 7.51 -29.08
C ASN A 60 -4.09 6.56 -28.57
N ILE A 61 -5.35 6.96 -28.67
CA ILE A 61 -6.48 6.13 -28.22
C ILE A 61 -7.78 6.48 -28.96
N SER A 62 -8.58 5.47 -29.30
CA SER A 62 -9.92 5.64 -29.87
C SER A 62 -10.77 6.50 -28.96
N ALA A 63 -11.44 7.50 -29.54
CA ALA A 63 -12.18 8.52 -28.81
C ALA A 63 -13.51 8.83 -29.51
N GLN A 64 -14.50 9.26 -28.74
CA GLN A 64 -15.82 9.59 -29.25
C GLN A 64 -15.73 10.84 -30.13
N ASN A 65 -16.23 10.74 -31.36
CA ASN A 65 -16.32 11.87 -32.28
C ASN A 65 -17.30 12.92 -31.78
N GLY A 66 -16.95 14.19 -31.99
CA GLY A 66 -17.80 15.33 -31.69
C GLY A 66 -17.09 16.38 -30.85
N THR A 67 -17.89 17.20 -30.17
CA THR A 67 -17.40 18.27 -29.31
C THR A 67 -17.03 17.71 -27.93
N TRP A 68 -15.84 18.07 -27.47
CA TRP A 68 -15.36 17.80 -26.12
C TRP A 68 -15.25 19.11 -25.35
N ILE A 69 -15.49 19.02 -24.05
CA ILE A 69 -15.46 20.15 -23.13
C ILE A 69 -14.40 19.86 -22.08
N ALA A 70 -13.49 20.81 -21.88
CA ALA A 70 -12.49 20.77 -20.83
C ALA A 70 -12.95 21.61 -19.62
N TYR A 71 -12.73 21.07 -18.43
CA TYR A 71 -13.08 21.63 -17.14
C TYR A 71 -11.83 21.71 -16.26
N GLN A 72 -11.69 22.84 -15.57
CA GLN A 72 -10.70 22.98 -14.51
C GLN A 72 -11.24 22.34 -13.22
N LEU A 73 -10.41 21.51 -12.61
CA LEU A 73 -10.63 21.01 -11.26
C LEU A 73 -9.76 21.82 -10.29
N ILE A 74 -10.39 22.41 -9.28
CA ILE A 74 -9.76 23.34 -8.34
C ILE A 74 -9.65 22.72 -6.95
N ASP A 75 -8.56 23.03 -6.26
CA ASP A 75 -8.37 22.67 -4.85
C ASP A 75 -9.05 23.73 -3.95
N LEU A 76 -10.03 23.29 -3.16
CA LEU A 76 -10.81 24.14 -2.27
C LEU A 76 -9.98 24.70 -1.10
N GLU A 77 -8.94 24.00 -0.68
CA GLU A 77 -8.09 24.38 0.46
C GLU A 77 -6.89 25.22 0.04
N ARG A 78 -6.48 25.12 -1.22
CA ARG A 78 -5.41 25.94 -1.82
C ARG A 78 -5.95 27.14 -2.59
N GLY A 79 -7.01 27.78 -2.09
CA GLY A 79 -7.53 29.03 -2.64
C GLY A 79 -8.11 28.92 -4.06
N GLY A 80 -8.54 27.73 -4.50
CA GLY A 80 -9.14 27.53 -5.81
C GLY A 80 -8.14 27.46 -6.97
N VAL A 81 -6.87 27.15 -6.69
CA VAL A 81 -5.85 26.87 -7.70
C VAL A 81 -6.19 25.58 -8.45
N VAL A 82 -5.88 25.54 -9.75
CA VAL A 82 -6.07 24.35 -10.58
C VAL A 82 -5.20 23.21 -10.07
N SER A 83 -5.82 22.09 -9.72
CA SER A 83 -5.14 20.89 -9.20
C SER A 83 -5.24 19.71 -10.16
N ALA A 84 -6.22 19.72 -11.06
CA ALA A 84 -6.42 18.70 -12.07
C ALA A 84 -7.28 19.24 -13.24
N TRP A 85 -7.37 18.46 -14.30
CA TRP A 85 -8.19 18.74 -15.48
C TRP A 85 -9.08 17.55 -15.81
N PHE A 86 -10.31 17.83 -16.21
CA PHE A 86 -11.23 16.83 -16.72
C PHE A 86 -11.75 17.27 -18.08
N ALA A 87 -11.67 16.41 -19.09
CA ALA A 87 -12.28 16.65 -20.39
C ALA A 87 -13.23 15.51 -20.71
N CYS A 88 -14.40 15.80 -21.27
CA CYS A 88 -15.34 14.78 -21.72
C CYS A 88 -16.12 15.22 -22.96
N HIS A 89 -16.69 14.26 -23.68
CA HIS A 89 -17.61 14.53 -24.77
C HIS A 89 -18.83 15.32 -24.28
N ALA A 90 -19.37 16.22 -25.10
CA ALA A 90 -20.44 17.15 -24.71
C ALA A 90 -21.76 16.45 -24.30
N ASP A 91 -21.98 15.21 -24.75
CA ASP A 91 -23.14 14.39 -24.36
C ASP A 91 -22.95 13.65 -23.02
N VAL A 92 -21.79 13.79 -22.38
CA VAL A 92 -21.47 13.12 -21.12
C VAL A 92 -21.69 14.09 -19.96
N ASP A 93 -22.36 13.62 -18.90
CA ASP A 93 -22.44 14.35 -17.64
C ASP A 93 -21.07 14.28 -16.93
N PRO A 94 -20.36 15.40 -16.76
CA PRO A 94 -19.01 15.40 -16.21
C PRO A 94 -18.96 14.96 -14.75
N GLU A 95 -20.01 15.22 -13.95
CA GLU A 95 -20.04 14.83 -12.54
C GLU A 95 -20.23 13.31 -12.39
N VAL A 96 -21.05 12.70 -13.25
CA VAL A 96 -21.28 11.25 -13.26
C VAL A 96 -20.06 10.49 -13.77
N GLU A 97 -19.43 10.97 -14.85
CA GLU A 97 -18.32 10.25 -15.48
C GLU A 97 -17.04 10.30 -14.64
N ILE A 98 -16.75 11.44 -14.00
CA ILE A 98 -15.59 11.51 -13.11
C ILE A 98 -15.79 10.64 -11.86
N ASP A 99 -17.01 10.55 -11.31
CA ASP A 99 -17.32 9.66 -10.19
C ASP A 99 -17.08 8.19 -10.56
N LYS A 100 -17.53 7.77 -11.76
CA LYS A 100 -17.26 6.44 -12.31
C LYS A 100 -15.75 6.14 -12.34
N ILE A 101 -14.94 7.06 -12.86
CA ILE A 101 -13.48 6.90 -12.92
C ILE A 101 -12.89 6.79 -11.51
N LEU A 102 -13.19 7.76 -10.66
CA LEU A 102 -12.62 7.85 -9.31
C LEU A 102 -13.06 6.67 -8.44
N ARG A 103 -14.19 6.03 -8.69
CA ARG A 103 -14.63 4.83 -7.95
C ARG A 103 -13.68 3.64 -8.11
N VAL A 104 -12.94 3.56 -9.22
CA VAL A 104 -12.02 2.43 -9.49
C VAL A 104 -10.57 2.81 -9.59
N SER A 105 -10.25 4.07 -9.91
CA SER A 105 -8.87 4.55 -9.96
C SER A 105 -8.78 6.07 -9.81
N GLY A 106 -8.47 6.53 -8.59
CA GLY A 106 -8.16 7.92 -8.24
C GLY A 106 -6.66 8.16 -8.04
N SER A 107 -6.32 9.14 -7.19
CA SER A 107 -4.94 9.52 -6.92
C SER A 107 -4.22 8.47 -6.09
N PRO A 108 -3.10 7.87 -6.54
CA PRO A 108 -2.39 6.82 -5.80
C PRO A 108 -1.92 7.18 -4.38
N TYR A 109 -1.96 8.47 -4.04
CA TYR A 109 -1.57 9.05 -2.75
C TYR A 109 -2.78 9.31 -1.83
N GLU A 110 -4.00 9.13 -2.32
CA GLU A 110 -5.19 9.09 -1.49
C GLU A 110 -5.48 7.69 -0.98
N MET A 111 -6.02 7.63 0.24
CA MET A 111 -6.69 6.45 0.76
C MET A 111 -7.86 6.08 -0.16
N ASP A 112 -8.08 4.78 -0.37
CA ASP A 112 -9.17 4.28 -1.22
C ASP A 112 -9.18 4.82 -2.65
N SER A 113 -7.98 5.08 -3.17
CA SER A 113 -7.76 5.45 -4.57
C SER A 113 -8.02 4.34 -5.58
N GLY A 114 -8.47 3.16 -5.15
CA GLY A 114 -8.73 2.05 -6.04
C GLY A 114 -7.44 1.50 -6.64
N SER A 115 -7.50 1.08 -7.90
CA SER A 115 -6.41 0.37 -8.57
C SER A 115 -5.42 1.35 -9.19
N LYS A 116 -4.14 1.11 -8.92
CA LYS A 116 -3.04 1.81 -9.59
C LYS A 116 -2.70 1.18 -10.94
N TRP A 117 -3.21 -0.01 -11.25
CA TRP A 117 -2.88 -0.75 -12.47
C TRP A 117 -4.14 -1.05 -13.26
N ASN A 118 -3.99 -1.27 -14.57
CA ASN A 118 -5.06 -1.85 -15.36
C ASN A 118 -5.31 -3.29 -14.86
N ASN A 119 -6.52 -3.55 -14.40
CA ASN A 119 -6.92 -4.86 -13.90
C ASN A 119 -8.39 -5.12 -14.22
N GLU A 120 -8.92 -6.26 -13.78
CA GLU A 120 -10.31 -6.64 -14.03
C GLU A 120 -11.32 -5.59 -13.55
N ARG A 121 -11.03 -4.88 -12.45
CA ARG A 121 -11.94 -3.86 -11.90
C ARG A 121 -11.96 -2.61 -12.78
N THR A 122 -10.80 -2.12 -13.21
CA THR A 122 -10.73 -0.94 -14.09
C THR A 122 -11.25 -1.27 -15.48
N SER A 123 -10.93 -2.46 -15.99
CA SER A 123 -11.45 -2.98 -17.26
C SER A 123 -12.97 -3.08 -17.28
N ARG A 124 -13.58 -3.59 -16.21
CA ARG A 124 -15.05 -3.74 -16.10
C ARG A 124 -15.78 -2.40 -16.16
N GLU A 125 -15.19 -1.34 -15.62
CA GLU A 125 -15.75 0.01 -15.66
C GLU A 125 -15.30 0.80 -16.90
N GLY A 126 -14.56 0.19 -17.83
CA GLY A 126 -14.04 0.89 -19.01
C GLY A 126 -13.08 2.03 -18.64
N VAL A 127 -12.21 1.83 -17.64
CA VAL A 127 -11.23 2.80 -17.18
C VAL A 127 -9.82 2.34 -17.50
N LEU A 128 -9.11 3.14 -18.31
CA LEU A 128 -7.68 2.95 -18.60
C LEU A 128 -6.83 3.77 -17.62
N VAL A 129 -5.82 3.16 -17.00
CA VAL A 129 -4.99 3.74 -15.94
C VAL A 129 -3.58 4.04 -16.41
N ILE A 130 -3.19 5.31 -16.46
CA ILE A 130 -1.84 5.78 -16.83
C ILE A 130 -1.15 6.40 -15.61
N ASN A 131 0.00 5.84 -15.20
CA ASN A 131 0.76 6.27 -14.01
C ASN A 131 1.99 7.11 -14.34
N ARG A 132 2.59 7.69 -13.29
CA ARG A 132 3.78 8.55 -13.37
C ARG A 132 4.93 8.01 -14.22
N TYR A 133 5.12 6.70 -14.25
CA TYR A 133 6.22 6.08 -14.99
C TYR A 133 5.81 5.55 -16.36
N ASP A 134 4.51 5.47 -16.63
CA ASP A 134 3.99 5.04 -17.94
C ASP A 134 4.23 6.11 -19.02
N TRP A 135 4.61 7.32 -18.60
CA TRP A 135 5.06 8.42 -19.47
C TRP A 135 6.55 8.33 -19.84
N ILE A 136 7.33 7.53 -19.11
CA ILE A 136 8.78 7.43 -19.30
C ILE A 136 9.06 6.47 -20.47
N ILE A 137 9.58 7.05 -21.56
CA ILE A 137 10.36 6.40 -22.63
C ILE A 137 9.61 5.30 -23.41
N GLN A 138 9.01 5.68 -24.54
CA GLN A 138 8.65 4.77 -25.65
C GLN A 138 8.97 5.34 -27.04
N CYS A 139 9.22 6.64 -27.15
CA CYS A 139 9.82 7.28 -28.33
C CYS A 139 11.34 7.27 -28.22
N GLY A 140 12.06 7.13 -29.34
CA GLY A 140 13.53 7.14 -29.33
C GLY A 140 14.10 8.47 -28.81
N LYS A 141 15.31 8.46 -28.22
CA LYS A 141 15.98 9.68 -27.70
C LYS A 141 16.00 10.84 -28.70
N GLU A 142 16.11 10.53 -29.99
CA GLU A 142 16.08 11.51 -31.08
C GLU A 142 14.75 12.28 -31.15
N GLU A 143 13.61 11.63 -30.87
CA GLU A 143 12.30 12.29 -30.85
C GLU A 143 12.13 13.17 -29.61
N GLU A 144 12.66 12.73 -28.47
CA GLU A 144 12.67 13.50 -27.22
C GLU A 144 13.49 14.79 -27.38
N GLU A 145 14.71 14.69 -27.92
CA GLU A 145 15.56 15.85 -28.23
C GLU A 145 14.93 16.76 -29.30
N ARG A 146 14.24 16.19 -30.29
CA ARG A 146 13.59 16.97 -31.37
C ARG A 146 12.42 17.81 -30.86
N PHE A 147 11.74 17.37 -29.81
CA PHE A 147 10.56 18.01 -29.23
C PHE A 147 10.75 18.36 -27.76
N GLU A 148 11.98 18.70 -27.38
CA GLU A 148 12.32 19.17 -26.04
C GLU A 148 11.38 20.32 -25.62
N GLU A 149 10.79 20.20 -24.43
CA GLU A 149 9.85 21.19 -23.92
C GLU A 149 10.60 22.40 -23.37
N VAL A 150 10.10 23.61 -23.68
CA VAL A 150 10.64 24.84 -23.09
C VAL A 150 10.24 24.87 -21.62
N PRO A 151 11.18 24.85 -20.67
CA PRO A 151 10.86 24.89 -19.25
C PRO A 151 10.12 26.19 -18.90
N ASP A 152 9.13 26.12 -18.01
CA ASP A 152 8.58 27.32 -17.41
C ASP A 152 9.69 28.03 -16.60
N GLU A 153 9.79 29.36 -16.70
CA GLU A 153 10.68 30.16 -15.84
C GLU A 153 10.20 30.08 -14.39
N LEU A 154 10.75 29.13 -13.61
CA LEU A 154 10.54 29.07 -12.17
C LEU A 154 11.45 30.12 -11.50
N GLU A 155 10.87 31.01 -10.69
CA GLU A 155 11.60 32.05 -9.92
C GLU A 155 12.66 31.46 -8.96
N ASP A 156 12.60 30.16 -8.64
CA ASP A 156 13.62 29.46 -7.85
C ASP A 156 14.36 28.40 -8.68
N SER A 157 15.63 28.69 -8.96
CA SER A 157 16.54 27.93 -9.82
C SER A 157 17.00 26.57 -9.29
N GLN A 158 16.46 26.10 -8.15
CA GLN A 158 16.83 24.81 -7.55
C GLN A 158 15.97 23.62 -8.02
N PHE A 159 14.89 23.86 -8.77
CA PHE A 159 13.94 22.82 -9.20
C PHE A 159 13.78 22.71 -10.73
N ARG A 160 14.83 23.04 -11.50
CA ARG A 160 14.77 22.98 -12.98
C ARG A 160 14.36 21.61 -13.54
N ASP A 161 14.65 20.51 -12.84
CA ASP A 161 14.25 19.15 -13.26
C ASP A 161 12.78 18.80 -12.93
N VAL A 162 12.07 19.62 -12.14
CA VAL A 162 10.69 19.34 -11.71
C VAL A 162 9.64 19.87 -12.71
N GLY A 163 10.05 20.76 -13.62
CA GLY A 163 9.16 21.46 -14.56
C GLY A 163 8.60 20.65 -15.73
N LEU A 164 8.98 19.37 -15.90
CA LEU A 164 8.62 18.57 -17.08
C LEU A 164 7.41 17.63 -16.90
N TYR A 165 6.77 17.61 -15.72
CA TYR A 165 5.72 16.61 -15.39
C TYR A 165 4.47 17.21 -14.76
N ASN A 166 4.05 18.38 -15.22
CA ASN A 166 2.89 19.10 -14.69
C ASN A 166 1.90 19.55 -15.78
N SER A 167 2.16 19.19 -17.04
CA SER A 167 1.31 19.55 -18.17
C SER A 167 1.35 18.52 -19.29
N LEU A 168 0.26 18.46 -20.04
CA LEU A 168 0.14 17.61 -21.23
C LEU A 168 -0.91 18.15 -22.19
N GLY A 169 -0.88 17.68 -23.42
CA GLY A 169 -1.90 17.93 -24.44
C GLY A 169 -2.79 16.72 -24.68
N ILE A 170 -4.01 17.00 -25.17
CA ILE A 170 -4.83 16.04 -25.90
C ILE A 170 -5.25 16.68 -27.22
N VAL A 171 -5.08 15.99 -28.35
CA VAL A 171 -5.36 16.53 -29.69
C VAL A 171 -6.00 15.45 -30.57
N ASP A 172 -6.96 15.84 -31.41
CA ASP A 172 -7.48 15.00 -32.47
C ASP A 172 -6.33 14.44 -33.33
N TYR A 173 -6.32 13.12 -33.52
CA TYR A 173 -5.25 12.41 -34.22
C TYR A 173 -4.97 13.00 -35.61
N GLY A 174 -6.01 13.39 -36.35
CA GLY A 174 -5.88 13.99 -37.68
C GLY A 174 -5.24 15.37 -37.71
N HIS A 175 -5.13 16.04 -36.56
CA HIS A 175 -4.57 17.39 -36.42
C HIS A 175 -3.32 17.46 -35.53
N ALA A 176 -2.89 16.33 -34.96
CA ALA A 176 -1.83 16.25 -33.97
C ALA A 176 -0.51 16.87 -34.47
N GLU A 177 -0.01 16.47 -35.64
CA GLU A 177 1.27 16.98 -36.17
C GLU A 177 1.30 18.50 -36.32
N LYS A 178 0.22 19.08 -36.87
CA LYS A 178 0.09 20.52 -37.04
C LYS A 178 0.09 21.22 -35.69
N GLN A 179 -0.68 20.71 -34.73
CA GLN A 179 -0.79 21.33 -33.42
C GLN A 179 0.52 21.27 -32.62
N ILE A 180 1.24 20.15 -32.71
CA ILE A 180 2.55 19.98 -32.09
C ILE A 180 3.54 21.01 -32.65
N ALA A 181 3.53 21.24 -33.97
CA ALA A 181 4.38 22.25 -34.59
C ALA A 181 4.06 23.69 -34.10
N GLU A 182 2.79 23.99 -33.81
CA GLU A 182 2.37 25.30 -33.29
C GLU A 182 2.70 25.51 -31.80
N TRP A 183 2.74 24.45 -31.01
CA TRP A 183 3.10 24.48 -29.59
C TRP A 183 4.59 24.37 -29.34
N LYS A 184 5.35 23.84 -30.30
CA LYS A 184 6.81 23.73 -30.22
C LYS A 184 7.45 25.10 -29.95
N GLY A 185 8.37 25.15 -29.00
CA GLY A 185 9.09 26.37 -28.64
C GLY A 185 8.31 27.34 -27.74
N LYS A 186 7.14 26.93 -27.22
CA LYS A 186 6.34 27.68 -26.25
C LYS A 186 6.34 26.98 -24.89
N THR A 187 6.35 27.76 -23.83
CA THR A 187 6.15 27.26 -22.45
C THR A 187 4.72 26.73 -22.27
N ALA A 188 4.47 25.96 -21.22
CA ALA A 188 3.16 25.33 -21.03
C ALA A 188 2.02 26.34 -20.88
N ASN A 189 2.29 27.49 -20.26
CA ASN A 189 1.33 28.58 -20.07
C ASN A 189 1.10 29.45 -21.33
N GLU A 190 1.99 29.40 -22.32
CA GLU A 190 1.87 30.12 -23.59
C GLU A 190 1.08 29.36 -24.66
N ARG A 191 0.84 28.05 -24.44
CA ARG A 191 0.11 27.19 -25.38
C ARG A 191 -1.38 27.54 -25.37
N VAL A 192 -1.82 28.21 -26.43
CA VAL A 192 -3.24 28.55 -26.66
C VAL A 192 -4.05 27.25 -26.89
N GLN A 193 -5.29 27.24 -26.38
CA GLN A 193 -6.25 26.15 -26.59
C GLN A 193 -6.73 26.11 -28.05
N PRO A 194 -6.45 25.04 -28.81
CA PRO A 194 -6.80 24.96 -30.22
C PRO A 194 -8.21 24.44 -30.45
N GLU A 195 -8.69 24.53 -31.69
CA GLU A 195 -9.99 24.01 -32.10
C GLU A 195 -10.08 22.47 -32.02
N HIS A 196 -8.94 21.78 -32.18
CA HIS A 196 -8.86 20.33 -32.29
C HIS A 196 -8.14 19.67 -31.12
N GLY A 197 -7.99 20.36 -29.99
CA GLY A 197 -7.35 19.80 -28.81
C GLY A 197 -7.38 20.74 -27.62
N ALA A 198 -6.72 20.33 -26.55
CA ALA A 198 -6.53 21.15 -25.37
C ALA A 198 -5.14 20.92 -24.76
N TRP A 199 -4.58 21.97 -24.17
CA TRP A 199 -3.36 21.90 -23.35
C TRP A 199 -3.73 22.07 -21.88
N PHE A 200 -3.31 21.14 -21.04
CA PHE A 200 -3.61 21.13 -19.61
C PHE A 200 -2.37 21.45 -18.81
N TYR A 201 -2.46 22.46 -17.95
CA TYR A 201 -1.37 22.90 -17.08
C TYR A 201 -1.81 22.90 -15.63
N ILE A 202 -1.02 22.29 -14.75
CA ILE A 202 -1.25 22.24 -13.30
C ILE A 202 -0.08 22.97 -12.62
N PRO A 203 -0.29 24.19 -12.09
CA PRO A 203 0.76 24.93 -11.40
C PRO A 203 1.35 24.14 -10.23
N ASN A 204 2.67 24.10 -10.12
CA ASN A 204 3.39 23.37 -9.06
C ASN A 204 3.04 21.86 -8.99
N GLY A 205 2.56 21.29 -10.09
CA GLY A 205 2.34 19.86 -10.23
C GLY A 205 3.65 19.09 -10.26
N GLU A 206 3.64 17.87 -9.72
CA GLU A 206 4.76 16.92 -9.84
C GLU A 206 4.17 15.52 -10.09
N TYR A 207 4.80 14.77 -11.00
CA TYR A 207 4.36 13.45 -11.48
C TYR A 207 2.97 13.44 -12.10
N MET A 208 2.90 13.09 -13.39
CA MET A 208 1.64 13.05 -14.13
C MET A 208 0.89 11.73 -13.93
N PHE A 209 -0.43 11.82 -13.82
CA PHE A 209 -1.32 10.67 -13.85
C PHE A 209 -2.50 10.99 -14.74
N ALA A 210 -2.99 9.98 -15.47
CA ALA A 210 -4.17 10.16 -16.29
C ALA A 210 -5.09 8.94 -16.27
N ARG A 211 -6.38 9.17 -16.50
CA ARG A 211 -7.40 8.13 -16.67
C ARG A 211 -8.24 8.44 -17.89
N PHE A 212 -8.43 7.45 -18.77
CA PHE A 212 -9.48 7.52 -19.79
C PHE A 212 -10.71 6.77 -19.31
N GLY A 213 -11.89 7.36 -19.48
CA GLY A 213 -13.17 6.71 -19.31
C GLY A 213 -13.77 6.39 -20.66
N PHE A 214 -14.20 5.14 -20.87
CA PHE A 214 -14.78 4.65 -22.11
C PHE A 214 -16.30 4.54 -22.03
N ASP A 215 -16.95 4.49 -23.18
CA ASP A 215 -18.34 4.07 -23.27
C ASP A 215 -18.59 2.65 -22.72
N ASP A 216 -19.85 2.30 -22.50
CA ASP A 216 -20.23 1.02 -21.87
C ASP A 216 -19.91 -0.19 -22.77
N ALA A 217 -19.69 0.05 -24.07
CA ALA A 217 -19.24 -0.95 -25.05
C ALA A 217 -17.71 -1.09 -25.10
N HIS A 218 -17.00 -0.26 -24.33
CA HIS A 218 -15.57 -0.12 -24.31
C HIS A 218 -14.92 0.14 -25.69
N ARG A 219 -15.58 0.92 -26.55
CA ARG A 219 -15.12 1.18 -27.93
C ARG A 219 -14.36 2.47 -28.09
N ALA A 220 -14.83 3.53 -27.43
CA ALA A 220 -14.26 4.86 -27.54
C ALA A 220 -14.17 5.53 -26.17
N ALA A 221 -13.03 6.18 -25.93
CA ALA A 221 -12.88 7.08 -24.80
C ALA A 221 -13.87 8.24 -24.95
N ARG A 222 -14.61 8.54 -23.90
CA ARG A 222 -15.56 9.65 -23.81
C ARG A 222 -15.17 10.68 -22.76
N SER A 223 -14.14 10.39 -21.97
CA SER A 223 -13.57 11.30 -20.99
C SER A 223 -12.10 11.04 -20.70
N PHE A 224 -11.43 12.06 -20.19
CA PHE A 224 -10.03 12.06 -19.82
C PHE A 224 -9.83 12.90 -18.55
N LEU A 225 -9.24 12.30 -17.52
CA LEU A 225 -8.88 12.94 -16.26
C LEU A 225 -7.35 13.03 -16.20
N PHE A 226 -6.81 14.23 -15.99
CA PHE A 226 -5.38 14.49 -15.79
C PHE A 226 -5.15 15.13 -14.42
N PHE A 227 -4.20 14.61 -13.67
CA PHE A 227 -3.90 15.05 -12.31
C PHE A 227 -2.45 14.75 -11.93
N THR A 228 -2.02 15.20 -10.75
CA THR A 228 -0.64 15.06 -10.28
C THR A 228 -0.55 14.41 -8.91
N THR A 229 0.67 14.20 -8.39
CA THR A 229 0.88 13.73 -7.01
C THR A 229 0.25 14.65 -5.96
N ASN A 230 0.02 15.92 -6.32
CA ASN A 230 -0.51 16.95 -5.44
C ASN A 230 -2.03 17.07 -5.48
N THR A 231 -2.71 16.21 -6.25
CA THR A 231 -4.17 16.20 -6.38
C THR A 231 -4.82 15.28 -5.34
N TYR A 232 -5.63 15.88 -4.47
CA TYR A 232 -6.48 15.18 -3.50
C TYR A 232 -7.95 15.44 -3.86
N PHE A 233 -8.62 14.45 -4.43
CA PHE A 233 -10.03 14.50 -4.82
C PHE A 233 -11.00 14.69 -3.64
N GLY A 234 -10.57 14.39 -2.42
CA GLY A 234 -11.31 14.74 -1.20
C GLY A 234 -11.50 16.25 -0.98
N GLN A 235 -10.65 17.09 -1.60
CA GLN A 235 -10.74 18.55 -1.52
C GLN A 235 -10.75 19.25 -2.89
N THR A 236 -10.72 18.47 -3.96
CA THR A 236 -10.78 18.97 -5.34
C THR A 236 -12.23 18.94 -5.84
N THR A 237 -12.66 19.97 -6.56
CA THR A 237 -14.00 20.08 -7.17
C THR A 237 -13.90 20.64 -8.59
N PHE A 238 -14.96 20.54 -9.39
CA PHE A 238 -15.10 21.37 -10.57
C PHE A 238 -15.15 22.86 -10.20
N ARG A 239 -14.48 23.70 -11.00
CA ARG A 239 -14.71 25.16 -10.91
C ARG A 239 -16.20 25.44 -11.11
N GLY A 240 -16.78 26.29 -10.26
CA GLY A 240 -18.22 26.59 -10.25
C GLY A 240 -19.05 25.72 -9.29
N LEU A 241 -18.47 24.64 -8.77
CA LEU A 241 -19.07 23.81 -7.71
C LEU A 241 -18.33 23.98 -6.38
N SER A 242 -19.02 23.68 -5.28
CA SER A 242 -18.46 23.75 -3.92
C SER A 242 -18.26 22.40 -3.25
N LYS A 243 -18.84 21.32 -3.80
CA LYS A 243 -18.74 19.98 -3.24
C LYS A 243 -17.54 19.24 -3.86
N SER A 244 -16.67 18.71 -3.02
CA SER A 244 -15.53 17.90 -3.47
C SER A 244 -15.96 16.65 -4.23
N LEU A 245 -15.08 16.19 -5.12
CA LEU A 245 -15.29 15.01 -5.98
C LEU A 245 -15.32 13.71 -5.18
N ARG A 246 -14.64 13.66 -4.04
CA ARG A 246 -14.73 12.58 -3.07
C ARG A 246 -15.05 13.12 -1.68
N LEU A 247 -15.58 12.25 -0.84
CA LEU A 247 -15.73 12.54 0.57
C LEU A 247 -14.34 12.74 1.19
N LYS A 248 -14.13 13.89 1.85
CA LYS A 248 -12.96 14.07 2.70
C LYS A 248 -13.19 13.31 3.99
N GLU A 249 -12.35 12.31 4.24
CA GLU A 249 -12.34 11.54 5.48
C GLU A 249 -10.97 11.70 6.15
N THR A 250 -10.94 11.79 7.48
CA THR A 250 -9.68 11.57 8.20
C THR A 250 -9.27 10.10 8.09
N PRO A 251 -7.98 9.77 8.32
CA PRO A 251 -7.55 8.38 8.35
C PRO A 251 -8.35 7.52 9.33
N GLU A 252 -8.73 8.06 10.48
CA GLU A 252 -9.56 7.39 11.49
C GLU A 252 -10.98 7.13 10.97
N GLU A 253 -11.60 8.11 10.32
CA GLU A 253 -12.93 7.96 9.71
C GLU A 253 -12.92 6.89 8.61
N SER A 254 -11.90 6.90 7.76
CA SER A 254 -11.69 5.88 6.71
C SER A 254 -11.50 4.50 7.32
N PHE A 255 -10.70 4.39 8.39
CA PHE A 255 -10.48 3.13 9.10
C PHE A 255 -11.78 2.57 9.69
N GLU A 256 -12.53 3.39 10.42
CA GLU A 256 -13.80 2.98 11.02
C GLU A 256 -14.85 2.63 9.95
N ARG A 257 -14.90 3.36 8.84
CA ARG A 257 -15.77 3.03 7.70
C ARG A 257 -15.42 1.68 7.10
N LYS A 258 -14.14 1.44 6.79
CA LYS A 258 -13.66 0.17 6.25
C LYS A 258 -13.95 -1.01 7.17
N LEU A 259 -13.81 -0.82 8.49
CA LEU A 259 -14.20 -1.83 9.47
C LEU A 259 -15.69 -2.15 9.37
N ARG A 260 -16.56 -1.14 9.25
CA ARG A 260 -18.01 -1.35 9.06
C ARG A 260 -18.35 -2.02 7.72
N GLU A 261 -17.59 -1.72 6.68
CA GLU A 261 -17.73 -2.32 5.34
C GLU A 261 -17.15 -3.75 5.25
N GLY A 262 -16.53 -4.26 6.31
CA GLY A 262 -15.97 -5.60 6.34
C GLY A 262 -14.62 -5.75 5.63
N TYR A 263 -13.86 -4.66 5.51
CA TYR A 263 -12.49 -4.71 4.99
C TYR A 263 -11.62 -5.64 5.84
N LYS A 264 -10.87 -6.52 5.16
CA LYS A 264 -10.01 -7.52 5.82
C LYS A 264 -8.62 -6.96 6.09
N TYR A 265 -8.32 -6.69 7.36
CA TYR A 265 -7.01 -6.21 7.81
C TYR A 265 -6.00 -7.33 8.12
N GLU A 266 -6.04 -8.43 7.37
CA GLU A 266 -5.20 -9.60 7.60
C GLU A 266 -3.73 -9.38 7.22
N GLY A 267 -3.47 -8.57 6.19
CA GLY A 267 -2.11 -8.16 5.79
C GLY A 267 -1.31 -9.13 4.92
N PHE A 268 -1.91 -10.25 4.46
CA PHE A 268 -1.20 -11.26 3.66
C PHE A 268 -0.62 -10.71 2.35
N ASP A 269 -1.36 -9.87 1.62
CA ASP A 269 -0.86 -9.30 0.36
C ASP A 269 0.38 -8.42 0.57
N MET A 270 0.42 -7.68 1.69
CA MET A 270 1.56 -6.85 2.05
C MET A 270 2.74 -7.71 2.52
N LEU A 271 2.48 -8.71 3.36
CA LEU A 271 3.50 -9.64 3.84
C LEU A 271 4.13 -10.42 2.66
N ASN A 272 3.32 -10.93 1.72
CA ASN A 272 3.81 -11.63 0.54
C ASN A 272 4.69 -10.72 -0.32
N LYS A 273 4.26 -9.48 -0.60
CA LYS A 273 5.09 -8.51 -1.33
C LYS A 273 6.43 -8.26 -0.65
N MET A 274 6.46 -8.12 0.68
CA MET A 274 7.70 -7.91 1.43
C MET A 274 8.62 -9.13 1.33
N VAL A 275 8.08 -10.34 1.43
CA VAL A 275 8.83 -11.59 1.25
C VAL A 275 9.39 -11.70 -0.18
N ASP A 276 8.57 -11.43 -1.19
CA ASP A 276 8.95 -11.51 -2.61
C ASP A 276 10.05 -10.49 -2.94
N SER A 277 9.87 -9.22 -2.54
CA SER A 277 10.90 -8.18 -2.70
C SER A 277 12.19 -8.52 -1.95
N THR A 278 12.08 -9.15 -0.79
CA THR A 278 13.25 -9.64 -0.06
C THR A 278 13.99 -10.74 -0.84
N MET A 279 13.26 -11.67 -1.45
CA MET A 279 13.85 -12.74 -2.27
C MET A 279 14.48 -12.21 -3.57
N GLU A 280 13.88 -11.22 -4.21
CA GLU A 280 14.45 -10.57 -5.40
C GLU A 280 15.80 -9.90 -5.08
N MET A 281 15.89 -9.21 -3.94
CA MET A 281 17.14 -8.59 -3.49
C MET A 281 18.25 -9.62 -3.21
N GLN A 282 17.91 -10.86 -2.82
CA GLN A 282 18.88 -11.96 -2.66
C GLN A 282 19.50 -12.43 -3.97
N GLN A 283 18.80 -12.25 -5.11
CA GLN A 283 19.33 -12.63 -6.42
C GLN A 283 20.36 -11.62 -6.95
N ILE A 284 20.26 -10.36 -6.49
CA ILE A 284 21.07 -9.24 -6.99
C ILE A 284 22.33 -9.04 -6.12
N TYR A 285 22.25 -9.31 -4.81
CA TYR A 285 23.36 -9.15 -3.88
C TYR A 285 23.85 -10.50 -3.36
N PRO A 286 25.16 -10.70 -3.13
CA PRO A 286 25.67 -11.93 -2.53
C PRO A 286 24.96 -12.19 -1.20
N PRO A 287 24.57 -13.44 -0.91
CA PRO A 287 23.72 -13.75 0.24
C PRO A 287 24.43 -13.35 1.53
N ARG A 288 23.96 -12.26 2.16
CA ARG A 288 24.18 -12.08 3.60
C ARG A 288 23.27 -13.10 4.28
N SER A 289 23.88 -14.21 4.69
CA SER A 289 23.21 -15.42 5.19
C SER A 289 22.37 -15.22 6.45
N ASP A 290 22.38 -14.03 7.04
CA ASP A 290 21.76 -13.73 8.33
C ASP A 290 20.57 -12.77 8.24
N ILE A 291 20.25 -12.18 7.09
CA ILE A 291 19.27 -11.06 7.05
C ILE A 291 17.90 -11.49 6.53
N PHE A 292 17.76 -12.62 5.82
CA PHE A 292 16.57 -12.87 5.01
C PHE A 292 16.18 -14.37 4.95
N GLU A 293 15.55 -14.89 6.00
CA GLU A 293 14.92 -16.21 5.95
C GLU A 293 13.58 -16.12 5.20
N GLY A 294 13.45 -16.88 4.10
CA GLY A 294 12.21 -16.96 3.34
C GLY A 294 11.06 -17.60 4.12
N ARG A 295 9.84 -17.44 3.59
CA ARG A 295 8.63 -18.10 4.09
C ARG A 295 8.85 -19.62 4.15
N PRO A 296 8.63 -20.28 5.31
CA PRO A 296 8.72 -21.75 5.40
C PRO A 296 7.62 -22.39 4.55
N VAL A 297 7.82 -23.64 4.14
CA VAL A 297 6.72 -24.40 3.51
C VAL A 297 5.64 -24.70 4.55
N GLU A 298 4.38 -24.76 4.13
CA GLU A 298 3.25 -24.91 5.06
C GLU A 298 3.34 -26.19 5.91
N SER A 299 3.93 -27.27 5.37
CA SER A 299 4.14 -28.53 6.09
C SER A 299 5.19 -28.46 7.21
N GLU A 300 6.05 -27.44 7.21
CA GLU A 300 7.01 -27.19 8.30
C GLU A 300 6.40 -26.30 9.40
N CYS A 301 5.24 -25.69 9.15
CA CYS A 301 4.61 -24.78 10.09
C CYS A 301 3.89 -25.52 11.22
N LEU A 302 3.88 -24.89 12.39
CA LEU A 302 3.16 -25.30 13.58
C LEU A 302 1.79 -24.62 13.63
N GLY A 303 0.78 -25.36 14.09
CA GLY A 303 -0.62 -24.92 14.16
C GLY A 303 -1.40 -25.10 12.84
N PRO A 304 -2.64 -24.57 12.74
CA PRO A 304 -3.33 -23.84 13.79
C PRO A 304 -3.65 -24.77 14.97
N TYR A 305 -3.50 -24.27 16.18
CA TYR A 305 -3.86 -24.98 17.39
C TYR A 305 -5.38 -24.92 17.63
N ASP A 306 -5.89 -25.87 18.42
CA ASP A 306 -7.26 -25.77 18.92
C ASP A 306 -7.36 -24.51 19.81
N LYS A 307 -8.42 -23.71 19.64
CA LYS A 307 -8.64 -22.48 20.42
C LYS A 307 -8.71 -22.72 21.92
N ASN A 308 -9.07 -23.94 22.35
CA ASN A 308 -9.04 -24.34 23.76
C ASN A 308 -7.62 -24.42 24.33
N LEU A 309 -6.59 -24.49 23.47
CA LEU A 309 -5.17 -24.46 23.86
C LEU A 309 -4.62 -23.04 23.98
N HIS A 310 -5.38 -21.99 23.61
CA HIS A 310 -4.94 -20.61 23.75
C HIS A 310 -4.67 -20.27 25.23
N ILE A 311 -3.45 -19.80 25.50
CA ILE A 311 -2.98 -19.56 26.86
C ILE A 311 -3.26 -18.14 27.36
N LEU A 312 -3.47 -17.18 26.46
CA LEU A 312 -3.82 -15.80 26.81
C LEU A 312 -5.28 -15.53 26.47
N LYS A 313 -6.00 -14.95 27.44
CA LYS A 313 -7.37 -14.46 27.29
C LYS A 313 -7.36 -12.97 26.96
N GLU A 314 -8.51 -12.44 26.54
CA GLU A 314 -8.67 -11.01 26.24
C GLU A 314 -8.20 -10.10 27.39
N ALA A 315 -8.54 -10.42 28.64
CA ALA A 315 -8.09 -9.65 29.79
C ALA A 315 -6.55 -9.64 29.95
N ASP A 316 -5.89 -10.76 29.64
CA ASP A 316 -4.44 -10.85 29.71
C ASP A 316 -3.80 -9.95 28.64
N PHE A 317 -4.33 -9.95 27.41
CA PHE A 317 -3.86 -9.08 26.33
C PHE A 317 -4.06 -7.60 26.64
N GLU A 318 -5.22 -7.21 27.19
CA GLU A 318 -5.48 -5.81 27.55
C GLU A 318 -4.56 -5.34 28.68
N ALA A 319 -4.30 -6.19 29.69
CA ALA A 319 -3.34 -5.86 30.75
C ALA A 319 -1.94 -5.62 30.18
N ILE A 320 -1.48 -6.49 29.27
CA ILE A 320 -0.18 -6.33 28.59
C ILE A 320 -0.15 -5.05 27.75
N ARG A 321 -1.18 -4.81 26.94
CA ARG A 321 -1.28 -3.65 26.04
C ARG A 321 -1.23 -2.33 26.81
N VAL A 322 -2.01 -2.23 27.91
CA VAL A 322 -2.04 -1.04 28.77
C VAL A 322 -0.68 -0.83 29.44
N ALA A 323 -0.08 -1.88 30.00
CA ALA A 323 1.23 -1.78 30.65
C ALA A 323 2.36 -1.44 29.68
N ALA A 324 2.23 -1.83 28.41
CA ALA A 324 3.20 -1.53 27.36
C ALA A 324 2.95 -0.17 26.65
N GLU A 325 1.90 0.56 27.03
CA GLU A 325 1.50 1.84 26.44
C GLU A 325 1.30 1.77 24.91
N THR A 326 0.77 0.65 24.43
CA THR A 326 0.55 0.43 22.98
C THR A 326 -0.84 0.87 22.53
N LEU A 327 -0.96 1.11 21.22
CA LEU A 327 -2.22 1.55 20.61
C LEU A 327 -3.35 0.55 20.84
N GLU A 328 -4.58 1.05 20.83
CA GLU A 328 -5.77 0.21 20.97
C GLU A 328 -5.91 -0.80 19.83
N ILE A 329 -6.57 -1.92 20.13
CA ILE A 329 -7.05 -2.88 19.13
C ILE A 329 -8.58 -2.69 19.04
N PRO A 330 -9.15 -2.42 17.85
CA PRO A 330 -10.58 -2.16 17.73
C PRO A 330 -11.37 -3.45 17.99
N GLY A 331 -12.54 -3.32 18.62
CA GLY A 331 -13.38 -4.45 19.03
C GLY A 331 -13.55 -5.54 17.98
N PRO A 332 -13.94 -5.22 16.72
CA PRO A 332 -14.08 -6.21 15.65
C PRO A 332 -12.79 -6.99 15.31
N LEU A 333 -11.61 -6.42 15.57
CA LEU A 333 -10.31 -7.03 15.27
C LEU A 333 -9.60 -7.65 16.48
N LYS A 334 -10.12 -7.45 17.69
CA LYS A 334 -9.56 -8.06 18.91
C LYS A 334 -9.35 -9.55 18.77
N ARG A 335 -10.39 -10.28 18.37
CA ARG A 335 -10.31 -11.74 18.21
C ARG A 335 -9.26 -12.16 17.16
N PRO A 336 -9.26 -11.64 15.92
CA PRO A 336 -8.19 -11.91 14.95
C PRO A 336 -6.77 -11.63 15.46
N VAL A 337 -6.57 -10.52 16.18
CA VAL A 337 -5.26 -10.16 16.74
C VAL A 337 -4.86 -11.10 17.88
N PHE A 338 -5.76 -11.39 18.81
CA PHE A 338 -5.51 -12.27 19.95
C PHE A 338 -5.30 -13.72 19.54
N ASP A 339 -6.03 -14.17 18.52
CA ASP A 339 -5.85 -15.49 17.91
C ASP A 339 -4.45 -15.59 17.27
N LEU A 340 -4.04 -14.57 16.50
CA LEU A 340 -2.69 -14.50 15.92
C LEU A 340 -1.58 -14.52 16.98
N LEU A 341 -1.69 -13.68 18.00
CA LEU A 341 -0.69 -13.60 19.07
C LEU A 341 -0.60 -14.91 19.86
N ASN A 342 -1.74 -15.55 20.18
CA ASN A 342 -1.72 -16.87 20.82
C ASN A 342 -1.01 -17.90 19.95
N GLU A 343 -1.34 -18.00 18.66
CA GLU A 343 -0.70 -18.95 17.73
C GLU A 343 0.81 -18.73 17.61
N MET A 344 1.24 -17.47 17.52
CA MET A 344 2.66 -17.11 17.56
C MET A 344 3.32 -17.59 18.85
N ILE A 345 2.74 -17.29 20.00
CA ILE A 345 3.28 -17.74 21.29
C ILE A 345 3.28 -19.27 21.43
N LEU A 346 2.22 -19.96 21.02
CA LEU A 346 2.16 -21.43 21.08
C LEU A 346 3.23 -22.06 20.17
N SER A 347 3.46 -21.51 18.98
CA SER A 347 4.56 -21.95 18.11
C SER A 347 5.93 -21.73 18.76
N TYR A 348 6.13 -20.59 19.46
CA TYR A 348 7.35 -20.34 20.23
C TYR A 348 7.53 -21.34 21.38
N LEU A 349 6.46 -21.65 22.12
CA LEU A 349 6.52 -22.62 23.21
C LEU A 349 6.91 -24.01 22.69
N GLU A 350 6.32 -24.45 21.59
CA GLU A 350 6.59 -25.75 20.99
C GLU A 350 7.99 -25.85 20.37
N GLN A 351 8.45 -24.79 19.70
CA GLN A 351 9.74 -24.76 19.03
C GLN A 351 10.93 -24.59 20.00
N PHE A 352 10.79 -23.73 21.03
CA PHE A 352 11.93 -23.33 21.86
C PHE A 352 11.79 -23.79 23.32
N VAL A 353 10.63 -23.60 23.93
CA VAL A 353 10.45 -23.84 25.38
C VAL A 353 10.32 -25.32 25.71
N ILE A 354 9.59 -26.09 24.91
CA ILE A 354 9.44 -27.54 25.13
C ILE A 354 10.80 -28.25 25.06
N PRO A 355 11.66 -28.04 24.04
CA PRO A 355 13.01 -28.59 24.04
C PRO A 355 13.84 -28.16 25.27
N ALA A 356 13.88 -26.86 25.59
CA ALA A 356 14.62 -26.32 26.73
C ALA A 356 14.10 -26.81 28.09
N SER A 357 12.85 -27.26 28.17
CA SER A 357 12.28 -27.84 29.40
C SER A 357 12.90 -29.18 29.79
N SER A 358 13.67 -29.81 28.90
CA SER A 358 14.36 -31.09 29.16
C SER A 358 15.66 -30.93 29.96
N GLU A 359 16.07 -29.70 30.22
CA GLU A 359 17.28 -29.37 30.98
C GLU A 359 17.11 -29.69 32.48
N ASP A 360 18.23 -29.96 33.16
CA ASP A 360 18.25 -30.37 34.57
C ASP A 360 17.87 -29.25 35.57
N SER A 361 17.86 -27.99 35.12
CA SER A 361 17.53 -26.85 35.97
C SER A 361 16.93 -25.68 35.19
N THR A 362 16.18 -24.82 35.87
CA THR A 362 15.62 -23.59 35.28
C THR A 362 16.70 -22.65 34.74
N PHE A 363 17.88 -22.62 35.37
CA PHE A 363 19.02 -21.83 34.90
C PHE A 363 19.60 -22.37 33.59
N ALA A 364 19.72 -23.70 33.46
CA ALA A 364 20.16 -24.34 32.22
C ALA A 364 19.15 -24.12 31.09
N ALA A 365 17.85 -24.30 31.37
CA ALA A 365 16.78 -23.97 30.43
C ALA A 365 16.82 -22.51 29.96
N ALA A 366 17.03 -21.56 30.88
CA ALA A 366 17.19 -20.15 30.53
C ALA A 366 18.39 -19.89 29.62
N ALA A 367 19.50 -20.62 29.82
CA ALA A 367 20.67 -20.52 28.95
C ALA A 367 20.41 -21.11 27.56
N THR A 368 19.65 -22.20 27.46
CA THR A 368 19.25 -22.84 26.19
C THR A 368 18.27 -22.00 25.39
N LEU A 369 17.32 -21.31 26.05
CA LEU A 369 16.44 -20.32 25.43
C LEU A 369 17.18 -19.06 24.93
N CYS A 370 18.45 -18.92 25.28
CA CYS A 370 19.29 -17.78 24.93
C CYS A 370 20.68 -18.20 24.45
N PRO A 371 20.81 -18.91 23.31
CA PRO A 371 22.11 -19.36 22.83
C PRO A 371 23.05 -18.17 22.54
N LYS A 372 24.36 -18.45 22.57
CA LYS A 372 25.54 -17.54 22.72
C LYS A 372 25.49 -16.19 21.96
N PRO A 373 26.23 -15.16 22.46
CA PRO A 373 26.11 -13.76 22.05
C PRO A 373 26.26 -13.56 20.55
N GLY A 374 25.27 -12.88 19.94
CA GLY A 374 25.50 -12.14 18.73
C GLY A 374 26.32 -10.87 19.03
N THR A 375 26.90 -10.29 17.98
CA THR A 375 27.88 -9.20 18.08
C THR A 375 27.27 -7.82 18.36
N THR A 376 25.95 -7.72 18.55
CA THR A 376 25.23 -6.44 18.66
C THR A 376 24.65 -6.19 20.06
N LYS A 377 24.43 -4.91 20.39
CA LYS A 377 23.89 -4.47 21.70
C LYS A 377 22.45 -4.91 21.92
N ASP A 378 21.64 -5.00 20.86
CA ASP A 378 20.20 -5.32 20.96
C ASP A 378 19.96 -6.81 21.23
N GLU A 379 20.73 -7.70 20.60
CA GLU A 379 20.74 -9.15 20.88
C GLU A 379 21.12 -9.47 22.34
N THR A 380 21.85 -8.56 22.99
CA THR A 380 22.22 -8.68 24.41
C THR A 380 21.06 -8.30 25.35
N TYR A 381 20.11 -7.47 24.89
CA TYR A 381 19.01 -6.95 25.71
C TYR A 381 17.88 -7.98 25.89
N HIS A 382 17.34 -8.56 24.81
CA HIS A 382 16.30 -9.61 24.87
C HIS A 382 16.75 -10.82 25.71
N ARG A 383 18.01 -11.22 25.53
CA ARG A 383 18.66 -12.32 26.26
C ARG A 383 18.71 -12.09 27.77
N ASN A 384 19.07 -10.88 28.20
CA ASN A 384 19.13 -10.55 29.62
C ASN A 384 17.74 -10.58 30.26
N TRP A 385 16.71 -10.16 29.54
CA TRP A 385 15.32 -10.22 30.00
C TRP A 385 14.80 -11.65 30.10
N VAL A 386 14.95 -12.48 29.06
CA VAL A 386 14.52 -13.88 29.08
C VAL A 386 15.21 -14.64 30.22
N LYS A 387 16.52 -14.48 30.38
CA LYS A 387 17.26 -15.09 31.50
C LYS A 387 16.76 -14.61 32.86
N THR A 388 16.47 -13.32 32.98
CA THR A 388 15.97 -12.73 34.21
C THR A 388 14.58 -13.27 34.56
N TYR A 389 13.64 -13.31 33.60
CA TYR A 389 12.27 -13.73 33.85
C TYR A 389 12.14 -15.23 34.16
N VAL A 390 12.98 -16.09 33.59
CA VAL A 390 12.98 -17.52 33.93
C VAL A 390 13.49 -17.77 35.36
N VAL A 391 14.42 -16.94 35.84
CA VAL A 391 15.04 -17.09 37.17
C VAL A 391 14.28 -16.32 38.25
N GLU A 392 13.65 -15.20 37.90
CA GLU A 392 12.88 -14.30 38.77
C GLU A 392 11.43 -14.20 38.24
N PRO A 393 10.60 -15.24 38.42
CA PRO A 393 9.33 -15.39 37.71
C PRO A 393 8.27 -14.33 38.03
N TYR A 394 8.42 -13.59 39.12
CA TYR A 394 7.51 -12.50 39.54
C TYR A 394 8.12 -11.10 39.39
N LYS A 395 9.21 -10.97 38.65
CA LYS A 395 9.82 -9.65 38.40
C LYS A 395 8.88 -8.81 37.54
N ASP A 396 8.70 -7.54 37.93
CA ASP A 396 7.89 -6.53 37.23
C ASP A 396 6.43 -6.97 36.98
N PRO A 397 5.64 -7.26 38.04
CA PRO A 397 4.25 -7.62 37.87
C PRO A 397 3.45 -6.44 37.31
N ILE A 398 2.53 -6.73 36.40
CA ILE A 398 1.64 -5.72 35.82
C ILE A 398 0.20 -5.88 36.35
N PRO A 399 -0.53 -4.78 36.62
CA PRO A 399 -1.93 -4.88 37.05
C PRO A 399 -2.80 -5.63 36.03
N GLY A 400 -3.63 -6.54 36.52
CA GLY A 400 -4.61 -7.27 35.70
C GLY A 400 -4.08 -8.51 34.95
N PHE A 401 -2.79 -8.80 35.03
CA PHE A 401 -2.20 -10.02 34.45
C PHE A 401 -1.95 -11.09 35.52
N ASP A 402 -2.62 -12.22 35.42
CA ASP A 402 -2.53 -13.33 36.38
C ASP A 402 -1.47 -14.35 35.93
N PHE A 403 -0.25 -14.19 36.46
CA PHE A 403 0.89 -15.06 36.13
C PHE A 403 0.67 -16.52 36.50
N ASP A 404 -0.02 -16.79 37.62
CA ASP A 404 -0.30 -18.16 38.07
C ASP A 404 -1.31 -18.86 37.14
N ALA A 405 -2.36 -18.15 36.75
CA ALA A 405 -3.37 -18.69 35.85
C ALA A 405 -2.82 -18.89 34.42
N VAL A 406 -2.01 -17.95 33.92
CA VAL A 406 -1.33 -18.10 32.62
C VAL A 406 -0.29 -19.23 32.69
N GLY A 407 0.52 -19.29 33.75
CA GLY A 407 1.50 -20.35 33.98
C GLY A 407 0.86 -21.74 34.04
N SER A 408 -0.32 -21.86 34.65
CA SER A 408 -1.10 -23.11 34.66
C SER A 408 -1.55 -23.52 33.25
N ARG A 409 -2.02 -22.58 32.43
CA ARG A 409 -2.41 -22.87 31.03
C ARG A 409 -1.20 -23.26 30.17
N ILE A 410 -0.05 -22.61 30.36
CA ILE A 410 1.21 -22.98 29.72
C ILE A 410 1.61 -24.41 30.10
N LYS A 411 1.53 -24.75 31.39
CA LYS A 411 1.81 -26.10 31.89
C LYS A 411 0.89 -27.14 31.25
N ASP A 412 -0.41 -26.85 31.14
CA ASP A 412 -1.39 -27.73 30.51
C ASP A 412 -1.12 -27.94 29.02
N PHE A 413 -0.69 -26.90 28.30
CA PHE A 413 -0.28 -27.01 26.90
C PHE A 413 0.98 -27.87 26.72
N MET A 414 1.99 -27.66 27.58
CA MET A 414 3.30 -28.31 27.46
C MET A 414 3.31 -29.76 27.95
N LYS A 415 2.55 -30.09 29.01
CA LYS A 415 2.63 -31.41 29.68
C LYS A 415 2.43 -32.61 28.74
N PRO A 416 1.49 -32.60 27.76
CA PRO A 416 1.34 -33.69 26.79
C PRO A 416 2.49 -33.80 25.77
N ARG A 417 3.32 -32.77 25.66
CA ARG A 417 4.40 -32.62 24.66
C ARG A 417 5.81 -32.79 25.26
N CYS A 418 5.92 -32.86 26.58
CA CYS A 418 7.17 -32.99 27.32
C CYS A 418 7.37 -34.41 27.87
N GLY A 419 8.63 -34.83 28.01
CA GLY A 419 8.98 -36.09 28.69
C GLY A 419 8.82 -36.04 30.21
N ASN A 420 8.75 -37.21 30.87
CA ASN A 420 8.49 -37.34 32.31
C ASN A 420 9.49 -36.62 33.24
N GLY A 421 10.71 -36.33 32.77
CA GLY A 421 11.75 -35.62 33.51
C GLY A 421 11.80 -34.10 33.28
N SER A 422 10.84 -33.54 32.53
CA SER A 422 10.85 -32.12 32.16
C SER A 422 10.54 -31.18 33.34
N LEU A 423 11.12 -29.98 33.27
CA LEU A 423 10.83 -28.84 34.14
C LEU A 423 9.37 -28.36 34.08
N VAL A 424 8.54 -28.87 33.17
CA VAL A 424 7.11 -28.56 33.10
C VAL A 424 6.37 -28.83 34.43
N ASN A 425 6.85 -29.77 35.24
CA ASN A 425 6.27 -30.05 36.56
C ASN A 425 6.65 -29.01 37.62
N ASN A 426 7.69 -28.20 37.38
CA ASN A 426 8.09 -27.11 38.24
C ASN A 426 7.20 -25.88 37.99
N ASN A 427 6.41 -25.49 38.99
CA ASN A 427 5.51 -24.35 38.89
C ASN A 427 6.29 -23.03 38.68
N GLY A 428 7.44 -22.86 39.32
CA GLY A 428 8.28 -21.67 39.14
C GLY A 428 8.79 -21.51 37.71
N PHE A 429 9.09 -22.63 37.04
CA PHE A 429 9.45 -22.61 35.61
C PHE A 429 8.28 -22.13 34.75
N SER A 430 7.08 -22.68 34.95
CA SER A 430 5.88 -22.31 34.16
C SER A 430 5.49 -20.84 34.33
N ILE A 431 5.65 -20.29 35.55
CA ILE A 431 5.42 -18.86 35.83
C ILE A 431 6.52 -17.99 35.18
N GLY A 432 7.77 -18.44 35.20
CA GLY A 432 8.85 -17.76 34.47
C GLY A 432 8.60 -17.70 32.96
N ILE A 433 8.05 -18.78 32.37
CA ILE A 433 7.60 -18.77 30.98
C ILE A 433 6.42 -17.81 30.78
N ALA A 434 5.47 -17.71 31.71
CA ALA A 434 4.39 -16.72 31.64
C ALA A 434 4.94 -15.28 31.58
N SER A 435 6.01 -14.99 32.31
CA SER A 435 6.71 -13.71 32.27
C SER A 435 7.41 -13.44 30.94
N ILE A 436 8.00 -14.46 30.31
CA ILE A 436 8.52 -14.35 28.93
C ILE A 436 7.37 -14.09 27.95
N VAL A 437 6.27 -14.83 28.03
CA VAL A 437 5.12 -14.67 27.14
C VAL A 437 4.57 -13.24 27.22
N ARG A 438 4.40 -12.71 28.43
CA ARG A 438 4.00 -11.32 28.67
C ARG A 438 4.94 -10.34 27.96
N TYR A 439 6.24 -10.53 28.11
CA TYR A 439 7.26 -9.70 27.48
C TYR A 439 7.19 -9.76 25.95
N LEU A 440 7.17 -10.96 25.37
CA LEU A 440 7.12 -11.14 23.91
C LEU A 440 5.87 -10.49 23.31
N VAL A 441 4.70 -10.65 23.94
CA VAL A 441 3.47 -10.01 23.47
C VAL A 441 3.55 -8.49 23.58
N ALA A 442 4.16 -7.95 24.65
CA ALA A 442 4.36 -6.51 24.78
C ALA A 442 5.22 -5.96 23.65
N GLU A 443 6.33 -6.62 23.33
CA GLU A 443 7.22 -6.19 22.25
C GLU A 443 6.58 -6.35 20.86
N LEU A 444 5.87 -7.45 20.59
CA LEU A 444 5.10 -7.60 19.34
C LEU A 444 4.08 -6.48 19.13
N LEU A 445 3.40 -6.04 20.20
CA LEU A 445 2.47 -4.91 20.15
C LEU A 445 3.20 -3.57 19.98
N LYS A 446 4.40 -3.42 20.55
CA LYS A 446 5.24 -2.24 20.36
C LYS A 446 5.72 -2.15 18.92
N ASP A 447 6.14 -3.24 18.29
CA ASP A 447 6.58 -3.24 16.89
C ASP A 447 5.44 -3.00 15.90
N ALA A 448 4.24 -3.47 16.25
CA ALA A 448 3.04 -3.18 15.47
C ALA A 448 2.60 -1.71 15.59
N SER A 449 2.93 -1.02 16.68
CA SER A 449 2.45 0.34 16.94
C SER A 449 3.00 1.37 15.93
N PRO A 450 4.30 1.43 15.59
CA PRO A 450 4.81 2.27 14.51
C PRO A 450 4.12 2.00 13.18
N VAL A 451 3.97 0.72 12.77
CA VAL A 451 3.28 0.37 11.51
C VAL A 451 1.85 0.90 11.49
N SER A 452 1.14 0.77 12.62
CA SER A 452 -0.21 1.30 12.78
C SER A 452 -0.26 2.84 12.74
N ARG A 453 0.72 3.52 13.36
CA ARG A 453 0.84 4.99 13.36
C ARG A 453 1.16 5.55 11.98
N ASP A 454 2.05 4.90 11.22
CA ASP A 454 2.38 5.31 9.85
C ASP A 454 1.16 5.26 8.92
N ASN A 455 0.18 4.43 9.28
CA ASN A 455 -1.10 4.31 8.59
C ASN A 455 -2.24 5.08 9.28
N ASN A 456 -1.95 5.88 10.32
CA ASN A 456 -2.89 6.67 11.12
C ASN A 456 -4.13 5.86 11.55
N ARG A 457 -3.91 4.67 12.11
CA ARG A 457 -4.98 3.74 12.52
C ARG A 457 -4.66 3.00 13.81
N LYS A 458 -5.63 2.22 14.29
CA LYS A 458 -5.50 1.28 15.42
C LYS A 458 -4.85 -0.05 14.99
N ILE A 459 -4.31 -0.81 15.95
CA ILE A 459 -3.57 -2.06 15.67
C ILE A 459 -4.49 -3.09 15.01
N THR A 460 -3.99 -3.70 13.94
CA THR A 460 -4.67 -4.77 13.19
C THR A 460 -3.77 -6.00 13.02
N PRO A 461 -4.31 -7.15 12.58
CA PRO A 461 -3.49 -8.34 12.32
C PRO A 461 -2.37 -8.10 11.29
N SER A 462 -2.58 -7.20 10.33
CA SER A 462 -1.56 -6.76 9.38
C SER A 462 -0.38 -6.07 10.07
N ASP A 463 -0.64 -5.25 11.11
CA ASP A 463 0.43 -4.50 11.80
C ASP A 463 1.30 -5.45 12.63
N ILE A 464 0.68 -6.44 13.30
CA ILE A 464 1.42 -7.52 13.98
C ILE A 464 2.33 -8.24 12.98
N ARG A 465 1.79 -8.61 11.80
CA ARG A 465 2.57 -9.35 10.80
C ARG A 465 3.76 -8.56 10.29
N LEU A 466 3.52 -7.30 9.92
CA LEU A 466 4.56 -6.44 9.36
C LEU A 466 5.60 -6.06 10.42
N GLY A 467 5.18 -5.70 11.64
CA GLY A 467 6.10 -5.42 12.75
C GLY A 467 7.01 -6.61 13.02
N THR A 468 6.43 -7.80 13.16
CA THR A 468 7.19 -9.06 13.32
C THR A 468 8.13 -9.32 12.15
N HIS A 469 7.74 -9.02 10.91
CA HIS A 469 8.57 -9.25 9.73
C HIS A 469 9.78 -8.31 9.67
N PHE A 470 9.63 -7.07 10.14
CA PHE A 470 10.73 -6.09 10.17
C PHE A 470 11.74 -6.37 11.28
N ASP A 471 11.30 -6.96 12.40
CA ASP A 471 12.21 -7.41 13.45
C ASP A 471 12.84 -8.77 13.10
N LYS A 472 14.18 -8.80 12.97
CA LYS A 472 14.91 -10.01 12.57
C LYS A 472 14.77 -11.13 13.62
N GLU A 473 14.79 -10.80 14.90
CA GLU A 473 14.72 -11.78 15.99
C GLU A 473 13.32 -12.38 16.06
N PHE A 474 12.28 -11.55 16.05
CA PHE A 474 10.88 -12.03 16.07
C PHE A 474 10.50 -12.75 14.79
N ARG A 475 10.97 -12.31 13.63
CA ARG A 475 10.75 -13.05 12.39
C ARG A 475 11.31 -14.46 12.46
N SER A 476 12.50 -14.65 13.05
CA SER A 476 13.08 -15.98 13.25
C SER A 476 12.33 -16.78 14.32
N MET A 477 11.98 -16.13 15.44
CA MET A 477 11.30 -16.74 16.58
C MET A 477 9.90 -17.25 16.24
N PHE A 478 9.15 -16.52 15.42
CA PHE A 478 7.78 -16.87 15.03
C PHE A 478 7.70 -17.43 13.61
N ARG A 479 8.86 -17.77 13.01
CA ARG A 479 8.95 -18.25 11.63
C ARG A 479 8.05 -19.45 11.39
N LEU A 480 7.92 -20.39 12.32
CA LEU A 480 7.12 -21.59 12.11
C LEU A 480 5.63 -21.39 12.42
N CYS A 481 5.17 -20.20 12.80
CA CYS A 481 3.75 -19.98 13.07
C CYS A 481 2.92 -20.05 11.76
N ARG A 482 2.05 -21.06 11.64
CA ARG A 482 1.21 -21.20 10.44
C ARG A 482 0.24 -20.04 10.29
N LEU A 483 -0.40 -19.58 11.37
CA LEU A 483 -1.40 -18.50 11.29
C LEU A 483 -0.78 -17.17 10.85
N TYR A 484 0.48 -16.91 11.24
CA TYR A 484 1.25 -15.74 10.82
C TYR A 484 1.43 -15.70 9.30
N TRP A 485 1.83 -16.80 8.66
CA TRP A 485 2.05 -16.83 7.22
C TRP A 485 0.78 -17.09 6.39
N TYR A 486 -0.05 -18.04 6.80
CA TYR A 486 -1.09 -18.66 5.95
C TYR A 486 -2.52 -18.37 6.37
N GLY A 487 -2.74 -17.76 7.55
CA GLY A 487 -4.08 -17.51 8.07
C GLY A 487 -4.83 -18.79 8.44
N TYR A 488 -6.13 -18.65 8.73
CA TYR A 488 -7.00 -19.77 9.08
C TYR A 488 -7.41 -20.64 7.89
N SER A 489 -6.80 -20.44 6.71
CA SER A 489 -7.14 -21.10 5.46
C SER A 489 -7.29 -22.61 5.69
N LYS A 490 -8.53 -23.11 5.57
CA LYS A 490 -8.79 -24.51 5.33
C LYS A 490 -8.55 -24.77 3.83
N PRO A 491 -8.02 -25.93 3.43
CA PRO A 491 -8.24 -26.42 2.08
C PRO A 491 -9.74 -26.52 1.75
#